data_AF-A0A958KMK1-F1
#
_entry.id   AF-A0A958KMK1-F1
#
_cell.length_a   1.000
_cell.length_b   1.000
_cell.length_c   1.000
_cell.angle_alpha   90.00
_cell.angle_beta   90.00
_cell.angle_gamma   90.00
#
_symmetry.space_group_name_H-M   'P 1'
#
loop_
_entity.id
_entity.type
_entity.pdbx_description
1 polymer ?
#
loop_
_entity_poly.entity_id
_entity_poly.type
_entity_poly.pdbx_seq_one_letter_code
_entity_poly.pdbx_strand_id
1 'polypeptide(L)'
;MGTKAAKYEDINVRSKPGDADVKFSTGEFCMTPCVVARPLGQPFTLAVSKRGYKTRWVKVLPQAEDLARAETNQPQVAAQAFKPNPIFVTLEPDWSK
;
A
#
# COMPACT_ATOMS: atom_id res chain seq x y z
N MET A 1 5.91 1.54 -31.84
CA MET A 1 5.18 1.89 -30.61
C MET A 1 5.70 0.96 -29.51
N GLY A 2 6.61 1.43 -28.67
CA GLY A 2 7.16 0.60 -27.57
C GLY A 2 6.23 0.68 -26.37
N THR A 3 5.66 -0.45 -25.95
CA THR A 3 4.94 -0.55 -24.67
C THR A 3 5.94 -0.36 -23.54
N LYS A 4 5.90 0.79 -22.87
CA LYS A 4 6.63 1.02 -21.61
C LYS A 4 6.16 -0.05 -20.62
N ALA A 5 7.05 -0.96 -20.22
CA ALA A 5 6.72 -1.99 -19.24
C ALA A 5 6.24 -1.31 -17.95
N ALA A 6 5.07 -1.73 -17.43
CA ALA A 6 4.59 -1.26 -16.15
C ALA A 6 5.58 -1.71 -15.07
N LYS A 7 6.15 -0.74 -14.35
CA LYS A 7 6.98 -1.02 -13.19
C LYS A 7 6.08 -1.22 -11.98
N TYR A 8 6.46 -2.14 -11.10
CA TYR A 8 5.71 -2.49 -9.91
C TYR A 8 6.57 -2.31 -8.66
N GLU A 9 5.92 -2.07 -7.53
CA GLU A 9 6.53 -2.08 -6.20
C GLU A 9 5.68 -2.92 -5.24
N ASP A 10 6.36 -3.69 -4.40
CA ASP A 10 5.73 -4.49 -3.35
C ASP A 10 5.36 -3.61 -2.16
N ILE A 11 4.06 -3.60 -1.83
CA ILE A 11 3.52 -2.89 -0.68
C ILE A 11 3.35 -3.87 0.46
N ASN A 12 4.10 -3.68 1.55
CA ASN A 12 3.98 -4.49 2.75
C ASN A 12 2.97 -3.87 3.70
N VAL A 13 1.91 -4.59 4.07
CA VAL A 13 0.86 -4.10 4.99
C VAL A 13 0.84 -4.95 6.26
N ARG A 14 0.93 -4.27 7.41
CA ARG A 14 0.92 -4.89 8.74
C ARG A 14 -0.02 -4.12 9.66
N SER A 15 -0.64 -4.82 10.60
CA SER A 15 -1.50 -4.19 11.60
C SER A 15 -1.28 -4.71 13.01
N LYS A 16 -1.74 -3.91 13.98
CA LYS A 16 -1.88 -4.30 15.38
C LYS A 16 -3.31 -3.99 15.87
N PRO A 17 -4.10 -4.98 16.32
CA PRO A 17 -3.81 -6.42 16.26
C PRO A 17 -3.61 -6.94 14.82
N GLY A 18 -2.97 -8.10 14.70
CA GLY A 18 -2.81 -8.81 13.43
C GLY A 18 -4.14 -9.38 12.92
N ASP A 19 -4.10 -10.06 11.77
CA ASP A 19 -5.26 -10.68 11.12
C ASP A 19 -6.39 -9.68 10.89
N ALA A 20 -6.05 -8.51 10.35
CA ALA A 20 -7.01 -7.50 9.94
C ALA A 20 -7.25 -7.61 8.43
N ASP A 21 -8.50 -7.45 8.02
CA ASP A 21 -8.91 -7.38 6.62
C ASP A 21 -8.37 -6.09 5.99
N VAL A 22 -7.78 -6.20 4.81
CA VAL A 22 -7.31 -5.07 4.00
C VAL A 22 -8.03 -5.08 2.67
N LYS A 23 -8.73 -4.00 2.35
CA LYS A 23 -9.38 -3.78 1.04
C LYS A 23 -8.74 -2.60 0.34
N PHE A 24 -8.22 -2.83 -0.85
CA PHE A 24 -7.62 -1.79 -1.68
C PHE A 24 -8.71 -1.14 -2.54
N SER A 25 -8.57 0.17 -2.80
CA SER A 25 -9.50 0.91 -3.67
C SER A 25 -9.53 0.40 -5.12
N THR A 26 -8.56 -0.43 -5.50
CA THR A 26 -8.45 -1.08 -6.81
C THR A 26 -9.06 -2.48 -6.86
N GLY A 27 -9.67 -2.95 -5.77
CA GLY A 27 -10.46 -4.18 -5.73
C GLY A 27 -9.74 -5.37 -5.10
N GLU A 28 -8.42 -5.33 -4.92
CA GLU A 28 -7.67 -6.38 -4.24
C GLU A 28 -8.02 -6.44 -2.75
N PHE A 29 -7.88 -7.65 -2.19
CA PHE A 29 -8.12 -7.95 -0.80
C PHE A 29 -7.03 -8.86 -0.24
N CYS A 30 -6.60 -8.61 0.99
CA CYS A 30 -5.68 -9.47 1.73
C CYS A 30 -5.98 -9.40 3.24
N MET A 31 -5.30 -10.23 4.04
CA MET A 31 -5.33 -10.16 5.50
C MET A 31 -3.91 -9.89 6.03
N THR A 32 -3.75 -9.00 7.00
CA THR A 32 -2.43 -8.65 7.53
C THR A 32 -1.79 -9.78 8.36
N PRO A 33 -0.46 -10.01 8.26
CA PRO A 33 0.49 -9.32 7.40
C PRO A 33 0.39 -9.80 5.94
N CYS A 34 0.44 -8.87 4.98
CA CYS A 34 0.39 -9.22 3.55
C CYS A 34 1.35 -8.37 2.71
N VAL A 35 1.62 -8.83 1.49
CA VAL A 35 2.39 -8.10 0.47
C VAL A 35 1.58 -8.10 -0.82
N VAL A 36 1.44 -6.93 -1.44
CA VAL A 36 0.73 -6.77 -2.72
C VAL A 36 1.59 -5.94 -3.68
N ALA A 37 1.84 -6.48 -4.87
CA ALA A 37 2.53 -5.75 -5.93
C ALA A 37 1.61 -4.69 -6.55
N ARG A 38 2.09 -3.45 -6.70
CA ARG A 38 1.32 -2.32 -7.20
C ARG A 38 2.00 -1.64 -8.38
N PRO A 39 1.28 -1.34 -9.47
CA PRO A 39 1.85 -0.59 -10.57
C PRO A 39 2.21 0.82 -10.10
N LEU A 40 3.41 1.29 -10.43
CA LEU A 40 3.87 2.62 -10.06
C LEU A 40 3.02 3.72 -10.73
N GLY A 41 2.93 4.87 -10.05
CA GLY A 41 2.37 6.10 -10.62
C GLY A 41 0.91 6.38 -10.31
N GLN A 42 0.17 5.40 -9.79
CA GLN A 42 -1.25 5.60 -9.42
C GLN A 42 -1.43 5.61 -7.91
N PRO A 43 -1.93 6.71 -7.31
CA PRO A 43 -2.27 6.72 -5.90
C PRO A 43 -3.42 5.75 -5.61
N PHE A 44 -3.46 5.20 -4.41
CA PHE A 44 -4.52 4.31 -3.97
C PHE A 44 -4.83 4.52 -2.50
N THR A 45 -5.98 4.01 -2.06
CA THR A 45 -6.36 4.00 -0.65
C THR A 45 -6.62 2.56 -0.22
N LEU A 46 -6.31 2.23 1.02
CA LEU A 46 -6.68 0.95 1.61
C LEU A 46 -7.51 1.16 2.88
N ALA A 47 -8.50 0.30 3.07
CA ALA A 47 -9.27 0.18 4.29
C ALA A 47 -8.75 -1.02 5.08
N VAL A 48 -8.29 -0.80 6.31
CA VAL A 48 -7.93 -1.86 7.26
C VAL A 48 -9.02 -1.98 8.30
N SER A 49 -9.62 -3.15 8.44
CA SER A 49 -10.71 -3.39 9.37
C SER A 49 -10.54 -4.70 10.12
N LYS A 50 -11.03 -4.76 11.36
CA LYS A 50 -11.14 -5.99 12.15
C LYS A 50 -12.38 -5.90 13.02
N ARG A 51 -13.08 -7.02 13.23
CA ARG A 51 -14.25 -7.06 14.11
C ARG A 51 -13.88 -6.56 15.53
N GLY A 52 -14.69 -5.66 16.09
CA GLY A 52 -14.44 -5.03 17.38
C GLY A 52 -13.47 -3.84 17.35
N TYR A 53 -13.02 -3.43 16.15
CA TYR A 53 -12.12 -2.30 15.95
C TYR A 53 -12.67 -1.33 14.91
N LYS A 54 -12.27 -0.07 15.02
CA LYS A 54 -12.60 0.97 14.03
C LYS A 54 -11.84 0.71 12.73
N THR A 55 -12.52 0.87 11.60
CA THR A 55 -11.88 0.84 10.28
C THR A 55 -10.92 2.02 10.14
N ARG A 56 -9.71 1.76 9.64
CA ARG A 56 -8.71 2.78 9.33
C ARG A 56 -8.50 2.86 7.82
N TRP A 57 -8.58 4.08 7.30
CA TRP A 57 -8.29 4.37 5.90
C TRP A 57 -6.88 4.95 5.78
N VAL A 58 -6.08 4.40 4.86
CA VAL A 58 -4.71 4.87 4.60
C VAL A 58 -4.60 5.23 3.12
N LYS A 59 -4.28 6.50 2.84
CA LYS A 59 -3.98 6.97 1.50
C LYS A 59 -2.50 6.74 1.21
N VAL A 60 -2.19 6.12 0.08
CA VAL A 60 -0.83 5.86 -0.40
C VAL A 60 -0.61 6.66 -1.67
N LEU A 61 0.43 7.48 -1.67
CA LEU A 61 0.75 8.38 -2.76
C LEU A 61 2.08 7.98 -3.40
N PRO A 62 2.20 8.10 -4.72
CA PRO A 62 3.49 7.98 -5.36
C PRO A 62 4.33 9.24 -5.10
N GLN A 63 5.65 9.09 -4.90
CA GLN A 63 6.58 10.22 -4.83
C GLN A 63 7.07 10.58 -6.24
N ALA A 64 6.87 11.84 -6.64
CA ALA A 64 7.18 12.31 -7.99
C ALA A 64 8.66 12.11 -8.38
N GLU A 65 9.57 12.28 -7.42
CA GLU A 65 11.02 12.07 -7.60
C GLU A 65 11.36 10.61 -7.91
N ASP A 66 10.63 9.67 -7.31
CA ASP A 66 10.86 8.23 -7.51
C ASP A 66 10.15 7.70 -8.74
N LEU A 67 9.02 8.29 -9.13
CA LEU A 67 8.41 8.03 -10.44
C LEU A 67 9.34 8.45 -11.57
N ALA A 68 9.96 9.63 -11.48
CA ALA A 68 10.91 10.11 -12.49
C ALA A 68 12.16 9.22 -12.60
N ARG A 69 12.65 8.69 -11.47
CA ARG A 69 13.79 7.76 -11.42
C ARG A 69 13.43 6.35 -11.89
N ALA A 70 12.18 5.92 -11.69
CA ALA A 70 11.67 4.69 -12.27
C ALA A 70 11.67 4.73 -13.80
N GLU A 71 11.73 5.89 -14.45
CA GLU A 71 11.76 5.98 -15.92
C GLU A 71 13.17 5.83 -16.52
N THR A 72 14.24 6.03 -15.74
CA THR A 72 15.62 6.17 -16.26
C THR A 72 16.48 4.90 -16.22
N ASN A 73 15.93 3.73 -15.86
CA ASN A 73 16.65 2.44 -15.76
C ASN A 73 17.96 2.48 -14.92
N GLN A 74 18.11 3.47 -14.03
CA GLN A 74 19.25 3.53 -13.10
C GLN A 74 19.13 2.48 -11.99
N PRO A 75 20.24 1.90 -11.51
CA PRO A 75 20.23 0.91 -10.43
C PRO A 75 19.61 1.51 -9.17
N GLN A 76 18.49 0.91 -8.75
CA GLN A 76 17.63 1.38 -7.67
C GLN A 76 18.28 1.08 -6.33
N VAL A 77 18.91 2.07 -5.71
CA VAL A 77 19.21 1.99 -4.27
C VAL A 77 17.91 2.27 -3.52
N ALA A 78 17.11 1.23 -3.28
CA ALA A 78 16.00 1.12 -2.31
C ALA A 78 15.00 2.30 -2.13
N ALA A 79 14.85 3.18 -3.12
CA ALA A 79 13.85 4.25 -3.05
C ALA A 79 12.47 3.68 -3.37
N GLN A 80 11.63 3.59 -2.35
CA GLN A 80 10.21 3.20 -2.47
C GLN A 80 9.44 4.35 -3.10
N ALA A 81 8.87 4.11 -4.26
CA ALA A 81 8.09 5.11 -4.98
C ALA A 81 6.71 5.33 -4.35
N PHE A 82 6.22 4.45 -3.47
CA PHE A 82 4.99 4.66 -2.71
C PHE A 82 5.24 4.99 -1.24
N LYS A 83 4.52 5.99 -0.72
CA LYS A 83 4.54 6.34 0.71
C LYS A 83 3.13 6.38 1.31
N PRO A 84 2.92 5.78 2.50
CA PRO A 84 3.88 4.96 3.25
C PRO A 84 4.10 3.57 2.61
N ASN A 85 5.32 3.04 2.73
CA ASN A 85 5.65 1.62 2.50
C ASN A 85 6.85 1.28 3.42
N PRO A 86 6.84 0.24 4.27
CA PRO A 86 5.68 -0.55 4.67
C PRO A 86 4.58 0.32 5.29
N ILE A 87 3.35 -0.20 5.23
CA ILE A 87 2.16 0.38 5.83
C ILE A 87 1.91 -0.31 7.16
N PHE A 88 2.09 0.43 8.25
CA PHE A 88 1.80 -0.04 9.60
C PHE A 88 0.55 0.66 10.15
N VAL A 89 -0.43 -0.12 10.58
CA VAL A 89 -1.70 0.40 11.13
C VAL A 89 -1.96 -0.15 12.52
N THR A 90 -2.12 0.72 13.51
CA THR A 90 -2.68 0.34 14.81
C THR A 90 -4.18 0.60 14.78
N LEU A 91 -4.98 -0.43 15.04
CA LEU A 91 -6.44 -0.32 15.09
C LEU A 91 -6.89 0.00 16.53
N GLU A 92 -7.81 0.95 16.63
CA GLU A 92 -8.45 1.30 17.90
C GLU A 92 -9.68 0.43 18.14
N PRO A 93 -9.91 -0.06 19.37
CA PRO A 93 -11.16 -0.73 19.71
C PRO A 93 -12.37 0.15 19.41
N ASP A 94 -13.44 -0.48 18.97
CA ASP A 94 -14.73 0.16 18.73
C ASP A 94 -15.68 -0.19 19.87
N TRP A 95 -15.75 0.67 20.88
CA TRP A 95 -16.61 0.51 22.06
C TRP A 95 -18.09 0.79 21.81
N SER A 96 -18.45 1.15 20.57
CA SER A 96 -19.84 1.46 20.19
C SER A 96 -20.63 0.24 19.73
N LYS A 97 -20.00 -0.94 19.66
CA LYS A 97 -20.57 -2.20 19.15
C LYS A 97 -20.70 -3.28 20.20
#